data_AF-A0A9P8FHP2-F1
#
_entry.id   AF-A0A9P8FHP2-F1
#
_cell.length_a   1.000
_cell.length_b   1.000
_cell.length_c   1.000
_cell.angle_alpha   90.00
_cell.angle_beta   90.00
_cell.angle_gamma   90.00
#
_symmetry.space_group_name_H-M   'P 1'
#
loop_
_entity.id
_entity.type
_entity.pdbx_description
1 polymer ?
#
loop_
_entity_poly.entity_id
_entity_poly.type
_entity_poly.pdbx_seq_one_letter_code
_entity_poly.pdbx_strand_id
1 'polypeptide(L)'
;MPTTLKQFESVFPQLIQDLSDHCKQYKLPTQALKWFEHSLQHNTVGGKCNRGMSVVDTSALLLKRDLTDDEYFRSATLGWMIELLQAFFLVSDDIMDSSKTRRGSPCWYLMPNVGMIAINDAFMLESAI
;
A
#
# COMPACT_ATOMS: atom_id res chain seq x y z
N MET A 1 15.54 -14.90 10.55
CA MET A 1 16.35 -13.82 9.90
C MET A 1 15.46 -12.61 9.64
N PRO A 2 15.97 -11.36 9.59
CA PRO A 2 15.11 -10.20 9.31
C PRO A 2 14.45 -10.33 7.93
N THR A 3 13.21 -9.86 7.82
CA THR A 3 12.48 -9.87 6.55
C THR A 3 13.19 -9.00 5.52
N THR A 4 13.19 -9.43 4.27
CA THR A 4 13.70 -8.62 3.15
C THR A 4 12.57 -7.85 2.48
N LEU A 5 12.89 -6.70 1.88
CA LEU A 5 11.93 -5.91 1.11
C LEU A 5 11.21 -6.77 0.06
N LYS A 6 11.95 -7.63 -0.64
CA LYS A 6 11.40 -8.53 -1.65
C LYS A 6 10.37 -9.53 -1.08
N GLN A 7 10.63 -10.09 0.10
CA GLN A 7 9.69 -11.00 0.78
C GLN A 7 8.47 -10.27 1.33
N PHE A 8 8.63 -9.01 1.74
CA PHE A 8 7.52 -8.19 2.21
C PHE A 8 6.62 -7.77 1.03
N GLU A 9 7.22 -7.32 -0.08
CA GLU A 9 6.55 -6.96 -1.33
C GLU A 9 5.84 -8.12 -2.00
N SER A 10 6.29 -9.37 -1.82
CA SER A 10 5.59 -10.53 -2.39
C SER A 10 4.19 -10.77 -1.80
N VAL A 11 3.86 -10.16 -0.66
CA VAL A 11 2.51 -10.24 -0.04
C VAL A 11 1.53 -9.27 -0.69
N PHE A 12 1.99 -8.12 -1.18
CA PHE A 12 1.11 -7.05 -1.65
C PHE A 12 0.21 -7.43 -2.84
N PRO A 13 0.67 -8.22 -3.85
CA PRO A 13 -0.21 -8.66 -4.94
C PRO A 13 -1.44 -9.43 -4.46
N GLN A 14 -1.31 -10.25 -3.42
CA GLN A 14 -2.45 -10.97 -2.82
C GLN A 14 -3.42 -9.99 -2.18
N LEU A 15 -2.93 -8.98 -1.45
CA LEU A 15 -3.78 -7.98 -0.80
C LEU A 15 -4.53 -7.12 -1.83
N ILE A 16 -3.88 -6.74 -2.94
CA ILE A 16 -4.56 -6.08 -4.07
C ILE A 16 -5.68 -6.99 -4.61
N GLN A 17 -5.40 -8.28 -4.80
CA GLN A 17 -6.39 -9.23 -5.29
C GLN A 17 -7.60 -9.36 -4.34
N ASP A 18 -7.34 -9.43 -3.02
CA ASP A 18 -8.39 -9.50 -2.00
C ASP A 18 -9.28 -8.24 -2.00
N LEU A 19 -8.66 -7.05 -2.09
CA LEU A 19 -9.38 -5.78 -2.25
C LEU A 19 -10.19 -5.76 -3.55
N SER A 20 -9.61 -6.21 -4.65
CA SER A 20 -10.29 -6.26 -5.94
C SER A 20 -11.49 -7.21 -5.93
N ASP A 21 -11.38 -8.36 -5.28
CA ASP A 21 -12.47 -9.32 -5.13
C ASP A 21 -13.58 -8.77 -4.23
N HIS A 22 -13.23 -8.07 -3.16
CA HIS A 22 -14.21 -7.31 -2.37
C HIS A 22 -14.91 -6.24 -3.22
N CYS A 23 -14.18 -5.49 -4.05
CA CYS A 23 -14.76 -4.44 -4.89
C CYS A 23 -15.73 -4.99 -5.96
N LYS A 24 -15.52 -6.21 -6.46
CA LYS A 24 -16.39 -6.82 -7.49
C LYS A 24 -17.84 -6.99 -7.02
N GLN A 25 -18.09 -7.11 -5.72
CA GLN A 25 -19.45 -7.25 -5.19
C GLN A 25 -20.32 -6.00 -5.46
N TYR A 26 -19.69 -4.83 -5.59
CA TYR A 26 -20.37 -3.56 -5.88
C TYR A 26 -20.73 -3.39 -7.36
N LYS A 27 -20.37 -4.35 -8.23
CA LYS A 27 -20.67 -4.35 -9.68
C LYS A 27 -20.21 -3.06 -10.38
N LEU A 28 -19.05 -2.56 -9.98
CA LEU A 28 -18.43 -1.35 -10.52
C LEU A 28 -17.96 -1.57 -11.98
N PRO A 29 -17.87 -0.50 -12.79
CA PRO A 29 -17.21 -0.58 -14.09
C PRO A 29 -15.76 -1.05 -13.94
N THR A 30 -15.29 -1.91 -14.86
CA THR A 30 -13.92 -2.44 -14.85
C THR A 30 -12.86 -1.33 -14.83
N GLN A 31 -13.16 -0.18 -15.42
CA GLN A 31 -12.27 0.98 -15.42
C GLN A 31 -12.00 1.51 -14.01
N ALA A 32 -13.02 1.54 -13.13
CA ALA A 32 -12.87 2.01 -11.75
C ALA A 32 -11.98 1.07 -10.94
N LEU A 33 -12.13 -0.24 -11.14
CA LEU A 33 -11.28 -1.24 -10.47
C LEU A 33 -9.82 -1.10 -10.92
N LYS A 34 -9.58 -0.99 -12.22
CA LYS A 34 -8.23 -0.76 -12.77
C LYS A 34 -7.60 0.53 -12.27
N TRP A 35 -8.40 1.58 -12.11
CA TRP A 35 -7.94 2.85 -11.52
C TRP A 35 -7.48 2.65 -10.08
N PHE A 36 -8.29 1.96 -9.28
CA PHE A 36 -7.98 1.70 -7.88
C PHE A 36 -6.71 0.85 -7.72
N GLU A 37 -6.57 -0.23 -8.50
CA GLU A 37 -5.36 -1.06 -8.53
C GLU A 37 -4.12 -0.23 -8.91
N HIS A 38 -4.24 0.66 -9.90
CA HIS A 38 -3.14 1.54 -10.30
C HIS A 38 -2.76 2.53 -9.19
N SER A 39 -3.74 3.13 -8.52
CA SER A 39 -3.50 4.01 -7.36
C SER A 39 -2.79 3.27 -6.22
N LEU A 40 -3.26 2.06 -5.87
CA LEU A 40 -2.64 1.21 -4.85
C LEU A 40 -1.17 0.92 -5.17
N GLN A 41 -0.86 0.53 -6.41
CA GLN A 41 0.50 0.21 -6.83
C GLN A 41 1.41 1.44 -6.83
N HIS A 42 0.98 2.55 -7.45
CA HIS A 42 1.80 3.75 -7.60
C HIS A 42 2.14 4.39 -6.25
N ASN A 43 1.16 4.46 -5.34
CA ASN A 43 1.32 5.20 -4.09
C ASN A 43 1.97 4.36 -2.97
N THR A 44 1.83 3.04 -3.01
CA THR A 44 2.26 2.17 -1.89
C THR A 44 3.62 1.51 -2.13
N VAL A 45 3.97 1.18 -3.38
CA VAL A 45 5.24 0.49 -3.73
C VAL A 45 6.37 1.49 -4.05
N GLY A 46 7.63 1.05 -4.02
CA GLY A 46 8.81 1.89 -4.31
C GLY A 46 9.35 2.66 -3.10
N GLY A 47 8.77 2.43 -1.92
CA GLY A 47 9.28 2.90 -0.65
C GLY A 47 10.35 1.97 -0.07
N LYS A 48 10.86 2.31 1.12
CA LYS A 48 11.77 1.42 1.87
C LYS A 48 11.03 0.35 2.66
N CYS A 49 9.72 0.50 2.85
CA CYS A 49 8.84 -0.36 3.65
C CYS A 49 9.33 -0.61 5.09
N ASN A 50 10.13 0.31 5.65
CA ASN A 50 10.71 0.15 6.98
C ASN A 50 9.63 0.01 8.07
N ARG A 51 8.49 0.70 7.94
CA ARG A 51 7.42 0.65 8.95
C ARG A 51 6.72 -0.70 8.90
N GLY A 52 6.36 -1.15 7.70
CA GLY A 52 5.72 -2.46 7.48
C GLY A 52 6.62 -3.63 7.86
N MET A 53 7.88 -3.65 7.39
CA MET A 53 8.83 -4.72 7.71
C MET A 53 9.15 -4.81 9.21
N SER A 54 9.16 -3.68 9.93
CA SER A 54 9.37 -3.68 11.38
C SER A 54 8.31 -4.48 12.13
N VAL A 55 7.07 -4.57 11.62
CA VAL A 55 6.00 -5.39 12.24
C VAL A 55 6.36 -6.86 12.17
N VAL A 56 6.83 -7.33 11.02
CA VAL A 56 7.23 -8.73 10.80
C VAL A 56 8.43 -9.08 11.68
N ASP A 57 9.47 -8.24 11.66
CA ASP A 57 10.68 -8.45 12.45
C ASP A 57 10.39 -8.45 13.95
N THR A 58 9.55 -7.51 14.41
CA THR A 58 9.14 -7.45 15.82
C THR A 58 8.35 -8.69 16.23
N SER A 59 7.47 -9.19 15.36
CA SER A 59 6.67 -10.40 15.64
C SER A 59 7.58 -11.63 15.84
N ALA A 60 8.59 -11.81 14.98
CA ALA A 60 9.57 -12.88 15.13
C ALA A 60 10.41 -12.72 16.41
N LEU A 61 10.84 -11.49 16.71
CA LEU A 61 11.62 -11.18 17.93
C LEU A 61 10.85 -11.49 19.21
N LEU A 62 9.56 -11.14 19.26
CA LEU A 62 8.70 -11.41 20.43
C LEU A 62 8.45 -12.90 20.63
N LEU A 63 8.27 -13.66 19.54
CA LEU A 63 8.09 -15.12 19.59
C LEU A 63 9.40 -15.89 19.81
N LYS A 64 10.55 -15.22 19.66
CA LYS A 64 11.90 -15.80 19.80
C LYS A 64 12.13 -17.01 18.88
N ARG A 65 11.49 -17.02 17.72
CA ARG A 65 11.62 -18.02 16.66
C ARG A 65 11.24 -17.40 15.32
N ASP A 66 11.58 -18.08 14.23
CA ASP A 66 11.06 -17.71 12.92
C ASP A 66 9.53 -17.92 12.88
N LEU A 67 8.86 -17.08 12.08
CA LEU A 67 7.42 -17.14 11.87
C LEU A 67 7.08 -18.32 10.94
N THR A 68 5.96 -18.98 11.20
CA THR A 68 5.33 -19.86 10.21
C THR A 68 4.80 -19.03 9.04
N ASP A 69 4.48 -19.67 7.91
CA ASP A 69 3.98 -18.97 6.72
C ASP A 69 2.69 -18.16 7.01
N ASP A 70 1.78 -18.72 7.81
CA ASP A 70 0.53 -18.03 8.23
C ASP A 70 0.83 -16.83 9.14
N GLU A 71 1.72 -17.00 10.13
CA GLU A 71 2.12 -15.90 11.02
C GLU A 71 2.86 -14.78 10.27
N TYR A 72 3.70 -15.15 9.30
CA TYR A 72 4.38 -14.20 8.43
C TYR A 72 3.36 -13.43 7.60
N PHE A 73 2.43 -14.12 6.94
CA PHE A 73 1.39 -13.48 6.12
C PHE A 73 0.54 -12.51 6.94
N ARG A 74 0.09 -12.90 8.14
CA ARG A 74 -0.68 -12.03 9.04
C ARG A 74 0.13 -10.80 9.48
N SER A 75 1.38 -11.00 9.88
CA SER A 75 2.26 -9.90 10.33
C SER A 75 2.58 -8.94 9.17
N ALA A 76 2.83 -9.48 7.98
CA ALA A 76 3.07 -8.69 6.78
C ALA A 76 1.81 -7.92 6.35
N THR A 77 0.62 -8.52 6.48
CA THR A 77 -0.66 -7.86 6.21
C THR A 77 -0.85 -6.64 7.12
N LEU A 78 -0.59 -6.79 8.43
CA LEU A 78 -0.59 -5.66 9.37
C LEU A 78 0.47 -4.61 8.99
N GLY A 79 1.64 -5.04 8.53
CA GLY A 79 2.66 -4.13 8.01
C GLY A 79 2.19 -3.35 6.77
N TRP A 80 1.47 -3.99 5.85
CA TRP A 80 0.92 -3.35 4.65
C TRP A 80 -0.20 -2.36 4.97
N MET A 81 -1.01 -2.61 6.00
CA MET A 81 -1.97 -1.63 6.51
C MET A 81 -1.28 -0.32 6.93
N ILE A 82 -0.10 -0.41 7.56
CA ILE A 82 0.69 0.78 7.91
C ILE A 82 1.28 1.47 6.68
N GLU A 83 1.75 0.71 5.68
CA GLU A 83 2.28 1.30 4.44
C GLU A 83 1.16 1.92 3.57
N LEU A 84 -0.06 1.38 3.60
CA LEU A 84 -1.27 1.98 3.00
C LEU A 84 -1.65 3.29 3.71
N LEU A 85 -1.62 3.30 5.05
CA LEU A 85 -1.83 4.53 5.83
C LEU A 85 -0.78 5.59 5.49
N GLN A 86 0.48 5.17 5.35
CA GLN A 86 1.55 6.05 4.91
C GLN A 86 1.31 6.57 3.48
N ALA A 87 0.81 5.74 2.56
CA ALA A 87 0.49 6.14 1.20
C ALA A 87 -0.63 7.20 1.18
N PHE A 88 -1.69 7.02 1.97
CA PHE A 88 -2.73 8.02 2.19
C PHE A 88 -2.14 9.37 2.63
N PHE A 89 -1.29 9.36 3.66
CA PHE A 89 -0.66 10.58 4.14
C PHE A 89 0.23 11.22 3.08
N LEU A 90 1.01 10.44 2.32
CA LEU A 90 1.90 10.98 1.30
C LEU A 90 1.15 11.62 0.13
N VAL A 91 0.05 11.02 -0.33
CA VAL A 91 -0.77 11.64 -1.39
C VAL A 91 -1.37 12.97 -0.90
N SER A 92 -1.87 13.00 0.34
CA SER A 92 -2.43 14.21 0.95
C SER A 92 -1.36 15.29 1.16
N ASP A 93 -0.21 14.91 1.71
CA ASP A 93 0.98 15.75 1.95
C ASP A 93 1.52 16.36 0.66
N ASP A 94 1.67 15.55 -0.38
CA ASP A 94 2.16 16.02 -1.68
C ASP A 94 1.25 17.12 -2.28
N ILE A 95 -0.06 17.05 -2.04
CA ILE A 95 -1.04 18.06 -2.45
C ILE A 95 -0.92 19.31 -1.56
N MET A 96 -0.90 19.15 -0.23
CA MET A 96 -0.80 20.26 0.72
C MET A 96 0.47 21.10 0.50
N ASP A 97 1.59 20.44 0.25
CA ASP A 97 2.90 21.07 0.07
C ASP A 97 3.20 21.42 -1.40
N SER A 98 2.28 21.12 -2.33
CA SER A 98 2.48 21.30 -3.77
C SER A 98 3.76 20.63 -4.32
N SER A 99 4.15 19.51 -3.70
CA SER A 99 5.33 18.69 -4.03
C SER A 99 5.30 18.21 -5.49
N LYS A 100 6.46 18.02 -6.10
CA LYS A 100 6.57 17.63 -7.53
C LYS A 100 6.90 16.16 -7.75
N THR A 101 7.70 15.57 -6.87
CA THR A 101 8.15 14.18 -7.02
C THR A 101 8.11 13.44 -5.70
N ARG A 102 7.82 12.14 -5.79
CA ARG A 102 7.80 11.19 -4.68
C ARG A 102 8.37 9.86 -5.17
N ARG A 103 9.33 9.30 -4.44
CA ARG A 103 9.97 7.99 -4.76
C ARG A 103 10.53 7.90 -6.19
N GLY A 104 11.00 9.02 -6.74
CA GLY A 104 11.56 9.09 -8.09
C GLY A 104 10.54 9.24 -9.22
N SER A 105 9.25 9.33 -8.90
CA SER A 105 8.16 9.54 -9.86
C SER A 105 7.43 10.87 -9.57
N PRO A 106 6.64 11.42 -10.51
CA PRO A 106 5.73 12.52 -10.21
C PRO A 106 4.79 12.15 -9.06
N CYS A 107 4.48 13.12 -8.19
CA CYS A 107 3.44 12.95 -7.17
C CYS A 107 2.11 12.56 -7.82
N TRP A 108 1.27 11.78 -7.13
CA TRP A 108 0.06 11.19 -7.72
C TRP A 108 -0.85 12.23 -8.40
N TYR A 109 -1.07 13.38 -7.75
CA TYR A 109 -1.90 14.45 -8.29
C TYR A 109 -1.34 15.11 -9.57
N LEU A 110 -0.07 14.87 -9.90
CA LEU A 110 0.61 15.33 -11.12
C LEU A 110 0.74 14.24 -12.19
N MET A 111 0.32 13.01 -11.90
CA MET A 111 0.31 11.94 -12.89
C MET A 111 -0.69 12.26 -14.01
N PRO A 112 -0.40 11.84 -15.26
CA PRO A 112 -1.30 12.08 -16.39
C PRO A 112 -2.72 11.60 -16.11
N ASN A 113 -3.70 12.46 -16.34
CA ASN A 113 -5.13 12.21 -16.15
C ASN A 113 -5.62 12.04 -14.69
N VAL A 114 -4.77 12.26 -13.67
CA VAL A 114 -5.19 12.17 -12.26
C VAL A 114 -5.72 13.50 -11.73
N GLY A 115 -4.88 14.55 -11.71
CA GLY A 115 -5.27 15.85 -11.16
C GLY A 115 -5.76 15.76 -9.70
N MET A 116 -6.77 16.55 -9.33
CA MET A 116 -7.29 16.61 -7.95
C MET A 116 -8.21 15.45 -7.56
N ILE A 117 -8.51 14.51 -8.46
CA ILE A 117 -9.14 13.24 -8.09
C ILE A 117 -8.26 12.49 -7.07
N ALA A 118 -6.95 12.78 -7.06
CA ALA A 118 -5.99 12.34 -6.05
C ALA A 118 -6.46 12.55 -4.60
N ILE A 119 -7.28 13.58 -4.30
CA ILE A 119 -7.85 13.77 -2.96
C ILE A 119 -8.78 12.60 -2.59
N ASN A 120 -9.67 12.21 -3.50
CA ASN A 120 -10.53 11.05 -3.30
C ASN A 120 -9.71 9.75 -3.28
N ASP A 121 -8.72 9.63 -4.17
CA ASP A 121 -7.84 8.46 -4.19
C ASP A 121 -7.07 8.29 -2.87
N ALA A 122 -6.70 9.38 -2.19
CA ALA A 122 -6.11 9.31 -0.85
C ALA A 122 -7.06 8.64 0.14
N PHE A 123 -8.34 9.04 0.18
CA PHE A 123 -9.34 8.39 1.04
C PHE A 123 -9.62 6.94 0.64
N MET A 124 -9.48 6.59 -0.65
CA MET A 124 -9.57 5.20 -1.10
C MET A 124 -8.39 4.36 -0.59
N LEU A 125 -7.18 4.94 -0.48
CA LEU A 125 -6.02 4.26 0.14
C LEU A 125 -6.24 4.04 1.64
N GLU A 126 -6.81 5.03 2.34
CA GLU A 126 -7.17 4.89 3.75
C GLU A 126 -8.26 3.83 3.95
N SER A 127 -9.28 3.81 3.09
CA SER A 127 -10.39 2.84 3.14
C SER A 127 -9.98 1.40 2.79
N ALA A 128 -8.75 1.20 2.31
CA ALA A 128 -8.18 -0.12 2.00
C ALA A 128 -7.56 -0.81 3.23
N ILE A 129 -7.55 -0.15 4.39
CA ILE A 129 -7.08 -0.65 5.69
C ILE A 129 -8.23 -1.33 6.43
#